data_AF-A0A0S9P7M8-F1
#
_entry.id   AF-A0A0S9P7M8-F1
#
_cell.length_a   1.000
_cell.length_b   1.000
_cell.length_c   1.000
_cell.angle_alpha   90.00
_cell.angle_beta   90.00
_cell.angle_gamma   90.00
#
_symmetry.space_group_name_H-M   'P 1'
#
loop_
_entity.id
_entity.type
_entity.pdbx_description
1 polymer ?
#
loop_
_entity_poly.entity_id
_entity_poly.type
_entity_poly.pdbx_seq_one_letter_code
_entity_poly.pdbx_strand_id
1 'polypeptide(L)'
;MKEGRCPKGGRPPIENRAALTGILFVLRSGLPWEMLPAEMGCGSGLSCWRRLRDWQAAGVWSRLHHVLLERLHASGAIDWSRACLDSASVPAKTYGPPRPQVVDDPLV
;
A
#
# COMPACT_ATOMS: atom_id res chain seq x y z
N MET A 1 -12.82 29.29 8.68
CA MET A 1 -12.43 29.79 7.35
C MET A 1 -12.50 28.64 6.37
N LYS A 2 -13.32 28.75 5.31
CA LYS A 2 -13.43 27.72 4.27
C LYS A 2 -12.47 28.09 3.14
N GLU A 3 -11.35 27.37 3.04
CA GLU A 3 -10.32 27.60 2.02
C GLU A 3 -10.84 27.17 0.63
N GLY A 4 -10.53 28.00 -0.36
CA GLY A 4 -11.18 28.05 -1.67
C GLY A 4 -10.98 26.83 -2.58
N ARG A 5 -12.02 26.56 -3.39
CA ARG A 5 -12.00 25.59 -4.49
C ARG A 5 -11.20 26.17 -5.67
N CYS A 6 -10.14 25.49 -6.10
CA CYS A 6 -9.48 25.77 -7.37
C CYS A 6 -10.40 25.45 -8.57
N PRO A 7 -10.51 26.32 -9.58
CA PRO A 7 -11.46 26.20 -10.70
C PRO A 7 -10.84 25.51 -11.94
N LYS A 8 -10.23 24.33 -11.77
CA LYS A 8 -9.83 23.46 -12.89
C LYS A 8 -10.39 22.07 -12.65
N GLY A 9 -11.39 21.72 -13.45
CA GLY A 9 -12.35 20.64 -13.20
C GLY A 9 -11.75 19.26 -12.96
N GLY A 10 -11.91 18.76 -11.75
CA GLY A 10 -11.71 17.38 -11.36
C GLY A 10 -12.49 17.08 -10.08
N ARG A 11 -12.82 15.81 -9.83
CA ARG A 11 -13.45 15.42 -8.55
C ARG A 11 -12.54 15.86 -7.41
N PRO A 12 -13.05 16.58 -6.40
CA PRO A 12 -12.23 17.03 -5.27
C PRO A 12 -11.52 15.83 -4.63
N PRO A 13 -10.26 15.99 -4.22
CA PRO A 13 -9.51 14.92 -3.59
C PRO A 13 -10.20 14.44 -2.32
N ILE A 14 -10.15 13.13 -2.06
CA ILE A 14 -10.66 12.58 -0.80
C ILE A 14 -9.82 13.08 0.38
N GLU A 15 -10.50 13.37 1.49
CA GLU A 15 -9.89 13.76 2.76
C GLU A 15 -8.84 12.74 3.20
N ASN A 16 -7.73 13.22 3.78
CA ASN A 16 -6.64 12.35 4.22
C ASN A 16 -7.09 11.28 5.21
N ARG A 17 -8.02 11.64 6.12
CA ARG A 17 -8.56 10.69 7.09
C ARG A 17 -9.37 9.58 6.43
N ALA A 18 -10.20 9.93 5.46
CA ALA A 18 -11.00 8.97 4.72
C ALA A 18 -10.11 8.02 3.91
N ALA A 19 -9.07 8.55 3.26
CA ALA A 19 -8.10 7.72 2.55
C ALA A 19 -7.36 6.76 3.49
N LEU A 20 -6.89 7.24 4.65
CA LEU A 20 -6.24 6.40 5.65
C LEU A 20 -7.17 5.30 6.15
N THR A 21 -8.44 5.61 6.44
CA THR A 21 -9.44 4.62 6.87
C THR A 21 -9.63 3.53 5.81
N GLY A 22 -9.79 3.91 4.53
CA GLY A 22 -9.92 2.93 3.45
C GLY A 22 -8.68 2.06 3.25
N ILE A 23 -7.48 2.65 3.34
CA ILE A 23 -6.20 1.91 3.28
C ILE A 23 -6.14 0.87 4.40
N LEU A 24 -6.37 1.27 5.65
CA LEU A 24 -6.30 0.37 6.80
C LEU A 24 -7.32 -0.76 6.71
N PHE A 25 -8.53 -0.47 6.21
CA PHE A 25 -9.55 -1.48 6.02
C PHE A 25 -9.11 -2.55 5.01
N VAL A 26 -8.64 -2.14 3.84
CA VAL A 26 -8.18 -3.07 2.80
C VAL A 26 -6.99 -3.89 3.29
N LEU A 27 -5.99 -3.25 3.88
CA LEU A 27 -4.80 -3.96 4.39
C LEU A 27 -5.14 -4.95 5.52
N ARG A 28 -6.13 -4.65 6.36
CA ARG A 28 -6.56 -5.54 7.44
C ARG A 28 -7.43 -6.71 6.95
N SER A 29 -8.30 -6.45 5.98
CA SER A 29 -9.26 -7.44 5.46
C SER A 29 -8.69 -8.33 4.36
N GLY A 30 -7.66 -7.86 3.64
CA GLY A 30 -7.10 -8.54 2.47
C GLY A 30 -8.01 -8.51 1.23
N LEU A 31 -9.10 -7.74 1.26
CA LEU A 31 -10.01 -7.63 0.12
C LEU A 31 -9.34 -6.89 -1.05
N PRO A 32 -9.73 -7.18 -2.31
CA PRO A 32 -9.33 -6.37 -3.46
C PRO A 32 -9.72 -4.90 -3.26
N TRP A 33 -8.93 -3.97 -3.80
CA TRP A 33 -9.21 -2.53 -3.67
C TRP A 33 -10.58 -2.15 -4.25
N GLU A 34 -11.01 -2.80 -5.32
CA GLU A 34 -12.30 -2.62 -5.97
C GLU A 34 -13.48 -3.00 -5.06
N MET A 35 -13.24 -3.83 -4.04
CA MET A 35 -14.24 -4.31 -3.08
C MET A 35 -14.33 -3.44 -1.82
N LEU A 36 -13.67 -2.28 -1.78
CA LEU A 36 -13.82 -1.35 -0.66
C LEU A 36 -15.28 -0.84 -0.60
N PRO A 37 -16.00 -1.03 0.53
CA PRO A 37 -17.41 -0.65 0.62
C PRO A 37 -17.63 0.87 0.48
N ALA A 38 -18.59 1.26 -0.36
CA ALA A 38 -18.84 2.65 -0.70
C ALA A 38 -19.44 3.44 0.48
N GLU A 39 -20.20 2.77 1.35
CA GLU A 39 -20.82 3.31 2.55
C GLU A 39 -19.81 3.86 3.58
N MET A 40 -18.53 3.46 3.48
CA MET A 40 -17.46 3.98 4.36
C MET A 40 -17.05 5.42 4.02
N GLY A 41 -17.53 6.00 2.91
CA GLY A 41 -17.19 7.37 2.52
C GLY A 41 -15.70 7.58 2.22
N CYS A 42 -14.94 6.52 2.00
CA CYS A 42 -13.49 6.55 1.77
C CYS A 42 -13.11 6.86 0.30
N GLY A 43 -14.10 7.10 -0.56
CA GLY A 43 -13.92 7.14 -2.01
C GLY A 43 -13.75 5.74 -2.61
N SER A 44 -13.24 5.65 -3.84
CA SER A 44 -12.94 4.36 -4.44
C SER A 44 -11.68 3.74 -3.83
N GLY A 45 -11.58 2.42 -3.78
CA GLY A 45 -10.36 1.79 -3.30
C GLY A 45 -9.14 2.08 -4.18
N LEU A 46 -9.31 2.33 -5.48
CA LEU A 46 -8.21 2.82 -6.34
C LEU A 46 -7.72 4.21 -5.91
N SER A 47 -8.60 5.08 -5.40
CA SER A 47 -8.18 6.36 -4.81
C SER A 47 -7.36 6.15 -3.54
N CYS A 48 -7.75 5.19 -2.70
CA CYS A 48 -7.01 4.80 -1.51
C CYS A 48 -5.64 4.20 -1.87
N TRP A 49 -5.57 3.32 -2.87
CA TRP A 49 -4.31 2.74 -3.35
C TRP A 49 -3.35 3.80 -3.91
N ARG A 50 -3.85 4.75 -4.73
CA ARG A 50 -3.03 5.86 -5.22
C ARG A 50 -2.48 6.68 -4.05
N ARG A 51 -3.31 6.97 -3.04
CA ARG A 51 -2.87 7.68 -1.84
C ARG A 51 -1.81 6.89 -1.07
N LEU A 52 -1.99 5.58 -0.89
CA LEU A 52 -1.01 4.70 -0.26
C LEU A 52 0.35 4.78 -0.97
N ARG A 53 0.35 4.65 -2.30
CA ARG A 53 1.55 4.75 -3.14
C ARG A 53 2.22 6.12 -3.03
N ASP A 54 1.45 7.20 -3.13
CA ASP A 54 1.99 8.56 -3.10
C ASP A 54 2.57 8.89 -1.70
N TRP A 55 1.93 8.40 -0.64
CA TRP A 55 2.43 8.51 0.73
C TRP A 55 3.66 7.65 1.00
N GLN A 56 3.76 6.48 0.37
CA GLN A 56 4.97 5.67 0.39
C GLN A 56 6.14 6.42 -0.26
N ALA A 57 5.93 6.96 -1.46
CA ALA A 57 6.96 7.75 -2.15
C ALA A 57 7.38 9.00 -1.35
N ALA A 58 6.43 9.63 -0.65
CA ALA A 58 6.70 10.78 0.21
C ALA A 58 7.24 10.42 1.60
N GLY A 59 7.47 9.13 1.92
CA GLY A 59 7.98 8.70 3.23
C GLY A 59 7.05 9.00 4.40
N VAL A 60 5.74 9.10 4.17
CA VAL A 60 4.75 9.40 5.21
C VAL A 60 4.65 8.24 6.21
N TRP A 61 4.68 7.00 5.72
CA TRP A 61 4.56 5.81 6.58
C TRP A 61 5.74 5.64 7.52
N SER A 62 6.97 5.86 7.04
CA SER A 62 8.17 5.84 7.88
C SER A 62 8.10 6.89 8.99
N ARG A 63 7.67 8.12 8.66
CA ARG A 63 7.50 9.19 9.65
C ARG A 63 6.39 8.87 10.65
N LEU A 64 5.25 8.36 10.18
CA LEU A 64 4.15 7.95 11.04
C LEU A 64 4.59 6.85 12.02
N HIS A 65 5.34 5.86 11.54
CA HIS A 65 5.86 4.78 12.36
C HIS A 65 6.78 5.29 13.47
N HIS A 66 7.72 6.19 13.16
CA HIS A 66 8.58 6.79 14.17
C HIS A 66 7.78 7.56 15.23
N VAL A 67 6.82 8.39 14.83
CA VAL A 67 5.98 9.14 15.79
C VAL A 67 5.18 8.19 16.70
N LEU A 68 4.67 7.08 16.16
CA LEU A 68 3.97 6.09 16.96
C LEU A 68 4.91 5.37 17.94
N LEU A 69 6.10 4.99 17.49
CA LEU A 69 7.12 4.38 18.34
C LEU A 69 7.57 5.31 19.46
N GLU A 70 7.84 6.58 19.16
CA GLU A 70 8.23 7.59 20.16
C GLU A 70 7.14 7.75 21.23
N ARG A 71 5.87 7.82 20.81
CA ARG A 71 4.73 7.92 21.74
C ARG A 71 4.60 6.69 22.62
N LEU A 72 4.70 5.50 22.04
CA LEU A 72 4.62 4.24 22.79
C LEU A 72 5.81 4.06 23.73
N HIS A 73 7.00 4.48 23.32
CA HIS A 73 8.19 4.49 24.16
C HIS A 73 8.00 5.42 25.36
N ALA A 74 7.57 6.66 25.12
CA ALA A 74 7.33 7.65 26.16
C ALA A 74 6.25 7.20 27.17
N SER A 75 5.27 6.41 26.74
CA SER A 75 4.24 5.85 27.62
C SER A 75 4.60 4.49 28.23
N GLY A 76 5.79 3.95 27.98
CA GLY A 76 6.20 2.61 28.42
C GLY A 76 5.33 1.47 27.87
N ALA A 77 4.66 1.68 26.74
CA ALA A 77 3.68 0.76 26.15
C ALA A 77 4.21 -0.06 24.96
N ILE A 78 5.54 -0.09 24.78
CA ILE A 78 6.15 -0.99 23.80
C ILE A 78 6.13 -2.41 24.37
N ASP A 79 5.43 -3.30 23.67
CA ASP A 79 5.44 -4.73 23.97
C ASP A 79 6.72 -5.36 23.41
N TRP A 80 7.73 -5.49 24.27
CA TRP A 80 9.02 -6.09 23.93
C TRP A 80 8.99 -7.61 23.80
N SER A 81 7.88 -8.27 24.18
CA SER A 81 7.75 -9.72 24.03
C SER A 81 7.46 -10.14 22.58
N ARG A 82 7.12 -9.17 21.72
CA ARG A 82 6.73 -9.40 20.33
C ARG A 82 7.61 -8.57 19.40
N ALA A 83 8.22 -9.25 18.43
CA ALA A 83 8.90 -8.64 17.31
C ALA A 83 8.34 -9.19 16.00
N CYS A 84 8.10 -8.31 15.02
CA CYS A 84 7.72 -8.68 13.67
C CYS A 84 8.89 -8.38 12.73
N LEU A 85 9.43 -9.42 12.11
CA LEU A 85 10.41 -9.32 11.04
C LEU A 85 9.73 -9.76 9.75
N ASP A 86 9.69 -8.90 8.74
CA ASP A 86 9.27 -9.26 7.40
C ASP A 86 10.48 -9.42 6.47
N SER A 87 10.37 -10.31 5.49
CA SER A 87 11.34 -10.45 4.41
C SER A 87 10.60 -10.74 3.11
N ALA A 88 11.12 -10.21 2.01
CA ALA A 88 10.60 -10.50 0.67
C ALA A 88 11.72 -11.15 -0.16
N SER A 89 11.42 -12.31 -0.75
CA SER A 89 12.30 -12.94 -1.73
C SER A 89 11.89 -12.48 -3.12
N VAL A 90 12.81 -11.84 -3.84
CA VAL A 90 12.59 -11.45 -5.25
C VAL A 90 13.29 -12.48 -6.13
N PRO A 91 12.61 -13.09 -7.12
CA PRO A 91 13.25 -14.00 -8.05
C PRO A 91 14.45 -13.35 -8.74
N ALA A 92 15.56 -14.08 -8.85
CA ALA A 92 16.69 -13.62 -9.65
C ALA A 92 16.25 -13.47 -11.11
N LYS A 93 16.73 -12.42 -11.78
CA LYS A 93 16.48 -12.21 -13.21
C LYS A 93 17.24 -13.31 -13.97
N THR A 94 16.51 -14.26 -14.57
CA THR A 94 17.10 -15.35 -15.36
C THR A 94 17.77 -14.77 -16.61
N TYR A 95 19.10 -14.60 -16.56
CA TYR A 95 19.94 -14.40 -17.75
C TYR A 95 20.58 -15.75 -18.12
N GLY A 96 19.75 -16.71 -18.51
CA GLY A 96 20.22 -17.96 -19.12
C GLY A 96 20.04 -17.88 -20.64
N PRO A 97 20.94 -18.48 -21.45
CA PRO A 97 20.66 -18.66 -22.86
C PRO A 97 19.33 -19.40 -23.03
N PRO A 98 18.57 -19.13 -24.11
CA PRO A 98 17.32 -19.84 -24.37
C PRO A 98 17.55 -21.35 -24.29
N ARG A 99 16.66 -22.04 -23.58
CA ARG A 99 16.71 -23.51 -23.49
C ARG A 99 16.68 -24.04 -24.94
N PRO A 100 17.61 -24.89 -25.36
CA PRO A 100 17.57 -25.46 -26.70
C PRO A 100 16.23 -26.15 -26.86
N GLN A 101 15.48 -25.76 -27.91
CA GLN A 101 14.28 -26.47 -28.29
C GLN A 101 14.73 -27.86 -28.76
N VAL A 102 14.42 -28.89 -27.98
CA VAL A 102 14.48 -30.25 -28.48
C VAL A 102 13.38 -30.33 -29.52
N VAL A 103 13.78 -30.35 -30.79
CA VAL A 103 12.88 -30.74 -31.86
C VAL A 103 12.75 -32.25 -31.76
N ASP A 104 11.58 -32.73 -31.36
CA ASP A 104 11.25 -34.14 -31.55
C ASP A 104 11.08 -34.34 -33.05
N ASP A 105 12.09 -34.93 -33.70
CA ASP A 105 12.05 -35.30 -35.11
C ASP A 105 11.22 -36.60 -35.23
N PRO A 106 10.04 -36.60 -35.87
CA PRO A 106 9.15 -37.76 -35.89
C PRO A 106 9.59 -38.86 -36.88
N LEU A 107 10.86 -38.93 -37.29
CA LEU A 107 11.37 -39.92 -38.25
C LEU A 107 12.63 -40.69 -37.82
N VAL A 108 12.87 -40.86 -36.51
CA VAL A 108 13.69 -41.97 -35.97
C VAL A 108 12.87 -42.79 -34.99
#